data_AF-A0A212K4K0-F1
#
_entry.id   AF-A0A212K4K0-F1
#
_cell.length_a   1.000
_cell.length_b   1.000
_cell.length_c   1.000
_cell.angle_alpha   90.00
_cell.angle_beta   90.00
_cell.angle_gamma   90.00
#
_symmetry.space_group_name_H-M   'P 1'
#
loop_
_entity.id
_entity.type
_entity.pdbx_description
1 polymer ?
#
loop_
_entity_poly.entity_id
_entity_poly.type
_entity_poly.pdbx_seq_one_letter_code
_entity_poly.pdbx_strand_id
1 'polypeptide(L)' 'MEKKIFTVKDKNLARADVAEALGIKVTDIEEATVSHTYDLSNILEVGQIYEYSTYQITVK' A
#
# COMPACT_ATOMS: atom_id res chain seq x y z
N MET A 1 -8.42 1.70 -19.84
CA MET A 1 -7.73 1.26 -18.61
C MET A 1 -8.20 2.13 -17.47
N GLU A 2 -8.83 1.53 -16.47
CA GLU A 2 -9.43 2.25 -15.34
C GLU A 2 -8.41 2.28 -14.19
N LYS A 3 -7.95 3.47 -13.80
CA LYS A 3 -7.10 3.64 -12.61
C LYS A 3 -7.99 3.67 -11.37
N LYS A 4 -7.87 2.65 -10.52
CA LYS A 4 -8.53 2.62 -9.21
C LYS A 4 -7.50 2.85 -8.11
N ILE A 5 -7.67 3.91 -7.33
CA ILE A 5 -6.81 4.20 -6.19
C ILE A 5 -7.38 3.48 -4.97
N PHE A 6 -6.56 2.68 -4.30
CA PHE A 6 -6.92 2.01 -3.06
C PHE A 6 -6.01 2.47 -1.93
N THR A 7 -6.58 2.64 -0.74
CA THR A 7 -5.82 3.02 0.45
C THR A 7 -6.03 1.94 1.49
N VAL A 8 -5.01 1.12 1.72
CA VAL A 8 -5.06 0.05 2.70
C VAL A 8 -3.97 0.30 3.74
N LYS A 9 -4.41 0.68 4.95
CA LYS A 9 -3.52 1.07 6.04
C LYS A 9 -2.96 -0.16 6.75
N ASP A 10 -1.84 -0.68 6.26
CA ASP A 10 -1.11 -1.75 6.94
C ASP A 10 0.41 -1.59 6.78
N LYS A 11 1.16 -1.95 7.83
CA LYS A 11 2.62 -1.83 7.89
C LYS A 11 3.37 -2.93 7.14
N ASN A 12 2.71 -4.07 6.92
CA ASN A 12 3.27 -5.25 6.26
C ASN A 12 2.54 -5.57 4.94
N LEU A 13 1.75 -4.62 4.42
CA LEU A 13 0.91 -4.86 3.26
C LEU A 13 1.76 -5.30 2.06
N ALA A 14 1.45 -6.47 1.48
CA ALA A 14 2.04 -6.92 0.23
C ALA A 14 1.05 -6.75 -0.93
N ARG A 15 1.58 -6.84 -2.15
CA ARG A 15 0.79 -6.81 -3.39
C ARG A 15 -0.26 -7.93 -3.45
N ALA A 16 0.01 -9.05 -2.76
CA ALA A 16 -0.91 -10.16 -2.62
C ALA A 16 -2.11 -9.82 -1.73
N ASP A 17 -1.88 -9.16 -0.59
CA ASP A 17 -2.96 -8.74 0.33
C ASP A 17 -3.88 -7.71 -0.31
N VAL A 18 -3.32 -6.81 -1.14
CA VAL A 18 -4.11 -5.87 -1.95
C VAL A 18 -4.97 -6.62 -2.96
N ALA A 19 -4.41 -7.61 -3.66
CA ALA A 19 -5.18 -8.40 -4.63
C ALA A 19 -6.32 -9.18 -3.96
N GLU A 20 -6.04 -9.80 -2.81
CA GLU A 20 -7.02 -10.53 -2.01
C GLU A 20 -8.15 -9.61 -1.51
N ALA A 21 -7.82 -8.45 -0.94
CA ALA A 21 -8.80 -7.47 -0.45
C ALA A 21 -9.71 -6.94 -1.57
N LEU A 22 -9.22 -6.93 -2.80
CA LEU A 22 -9.97 -6.49 -3.98
C LEU A 22 -10.68 -7.62 -4.73
N GLY A 23 -10.48 -8.87 -4.31
CA GLY A 23 -11.04 -10.04 -4.99
C GLY A 23 -10.51 -10.23 -6.41
N ILE A 24 -9.29 -9.75 -6.70
CA ILE A 24 -8.62 -9.87 -8.01
C ILE A 24 -7.40 -10.80 -7.91
N LYS A 25 -6.85 -11.25 -9.05
CA LYS A 25 -5.57 -11.96 -9.02
C LYS A 25 -4.44 -10.95 -9.00
N VAL A 26 -3.32 -11.31 -8.37
CA VAL A 26 -2.09 -10.48 -8.39
C VAL A 26 -1.64 -10.18 -9.82
N THR A 27 -1.87 -11.11 -10.76
CA THR A 27 -1.55 -10.96 -12.19
C THR A 27 -2.37 -9.90 -12.93
N ASP A 28 -3.51 -9.51 -12.36
CA ASP A 28 -4.38 -8.45 -12.88
C ASP A 28 -3.86 -7.07 -12.50
N ILE A 29 -2.97 -6.98 -11.50
CA ILE A 29 -2.29 -5.75 -11.09
C ILE A 29 -1.14 -5.45 -12.05
N GLU A 30 -1.34 -4.49 -12.95
CA GLU A 30 -0.33 -4.05 -13.91
C GLU A 30 0.76 -3.22 -13.23
N GLU A 31 0.35 -2.21 -12.47
CA GLU A 31 1.25 -1.32 -11.73
C GLU A 31 0.85 -1.26 -10.26
N ALA A 32 1.82 -1.10 -9.37
CA ALA A 32 1.59 -0.88 -7.95
C ALA A 32 2.65 0.08 -7.38
N THR A 33 2.19 1.15 -6.73
CA THR A 33 3.03 2.11 -6.03
C THR A 33 2.69 2.06 -4.55
N VAL A 34 3.69 1.82 -3.72
CA VAL A 34 3.57 1.91 -2.27
C VAL A 34 4.03 3.28 -1.80
N SER A 35 3.20 3.94 -1.00
CA SER A 35 3.54 5.18 -0.30
C SER A 35 3.55 4.94 1.18
N HIS A 36 4.60 5.45 1.81
CA HIS A 36 4.87 5.24 3.21
C HIS A 36 4.53 6.50 4.04
N THR A 37 3.55 6.41 4.94
CA THR A 37 3.28 7.44 5.95
C THR A 37 4.01 7.12 7.26
N TYR A 38 4.84 8.06 7.72
CA TYR A 38 5.64 7.93 8.93
C TYR A 38 5.05 8.77 10.05
N ASP A 39 5.14 8.27 11.28
CA ASP A 39 4.77 9.03 12.47
C ASP A 39 5.89 10.02 12.79
N LEU A 40 5.63 11.32 12.57
CA LEU A 40 6.61 12.39 12.76
C LEU A 40 7.07 12.51 14.22
N SER A 41 6.22 12.16 15.18
CA SER A 41 6.52 12.24 16.61
C SER A 41 7.57 11.22 17.04
N ASN A 42 7.62 10.03 16.43
CA ASN A 42 8.60 9.00 16.76
C ASN A 42 9.93 9.07 15.97
N ILE A 43 10.00 9.85 14.88
CA ILE A 43 11.20 9.90 14.03
C ILE A 43 12.46 10.34 14.81
N LEU A 44 12.30 11.28 15.75
CA LEU A 44 13.43 11.86 16.49
C LEU A 44 13.86 11.02 17.71
N GLU A 45 12.95 10.23 18.30
CA GLU A 45 13.23 9.47 19.53
C GLU A 45 13.61 8.01 19.28
N VAL A 46 13.09 7.38 18.22
CA VAL A 46 13.21 5.93 18.02
C VAL A 46 13.59 5.53 16.58
N GLY A 47 13.81 6.51 15.70
CA GLY A 47 14.06 6.30 14.27
C GLY A 47 12.77 6.32 13.44
N GLN A 48 12.87 6.02 12.13
CA GLN A 48 11.73 6.08 11.22
C GLN A 48 10.71 4.95 11.52
N ILE A 49 9.82 5.18 12.49
CA ILE A 49 8.69 4.29 12.75
C ILE A 49 7.59 4.58 11.73
N TYR A 50 7.21 3.51 11.07
CA TYR A 50 6.21 3.52 10.03
C TYR A 50 4.79 3.42 10.59
N GLU A 51 3.88 4.32 10.20
CA GLU A 51 2.50 4.33 10.71
C GLU A 51 1.60 3.43 9.84
N TYR A 52 1.54 3.66 8.53
CA TYR A 52 0.75 2.83 7.60
C TYR A 52 1.13 3.03 6.14
N SER A 53 0.83 2.01 5.31
CA SER A 53 1.00 2.05 3.85
C SER A 53 -0.22 2.51 3.10
N THR A 54 0.02 3.05 1.91
CA THR A 54 -0.99 3.30 0.90
C THR A 54 -0.54 2.64 -0.39
N TYR A 55 -1.42 1.87 -1.02
CA TYR A 55 -1.12 1.11 -2.24
C TYR A 55 -1.99 1.57 -3.40
N GLN A 56 -1.40 2.37 -4.28
CA GLN A 56 -2.07 2.76 -5.51
C GLN A 56 -1.78 1.71 -6.58
N ILE A 57 -2.81 1.13 -7.17
CA ILE A 57 -2.65 0.09 -8.20
C ILE A 57 -3.39 0.44 -9.50
N THR A 58 -2.89 -0.09 -10.61
CA THR A 58 -3.58 -0.08 -11.92
C THR A 58 -3.98 -1.51 -12.24
N VAL A 59 -5.25 -1.75 -12.57
CA VAL A 59 -5.77 -3.06 -12.96
C VAL A 59 -5.99 -3.08 -14.48
N LYS A 60 -5.71 -4.21 -15.12
CA LYS A 60 -5.88 -4.42 -16.58
C LYS A 60 -7.32 -4.31 -17.04
#